data_AF-A0A917IAL5-F1
#
_entry.id   AF-A0A917IAL5-F1
#
_cell.length_a   1.000
_cell.length_b   1.000
_cell.length_c   1.000
_cell.angle_alpha   90.00
_cell.angle_beta   90.00
_cell.angle_gamma   90.00
#
_symmetry.space_group_name_H-M   'P 1'
#
loop_
_entity.id
_entity.type
_entity.pdbx_description
1 polymer ?
#
loop_
_entity_poly.entity_id
_entity_poly.type
_entity_poly.pdbx_seq_one_letter_code
_entity_poly.pdbx_strand_id
1 'polypeptide(L)' 'MIRIIVLAACVACAPVAAYAQRQTDAREAAEILQRDNLVDEYCGDQATEPLPGFTEEATDEACEIVASEDAD' A
#
# COMPACT_ATOMS: atom_id res chain seq x y z
N MET A 1 34.82 0.26 -37.01
CA MET A 1 33.48 -0.26 -36.65
C MET A 1 33.19 0.17 -35.23
N ILE A 2 32.19 1.04 -35.06
CA ILE A 2 32.04 1.97 -33.94
C ILE A 2 30.77 1.62 -33.15
N ARG A 3 30.93 1.48 -31.82
CA ARG A 3 29.97 1.77 -30.72
C ARG A 3 28.77 0.84 -30.50
N ILE A 4 28.95 -0.09 -29.56
CA ILE A 4 27.85 -0.58 -28.71
C ILE A 4 27.78 0.39 -27.52
N ILE A 5 26.87 1.35 -27.61
CA ILE A 5 26.54 2.30 -26.55
C ILE A 5 25.28 1.79 -25.85
N VAL A 6 25.44 1.50 -24.55
CA VAL A 6 24.49 1.74 -23.46
C VAL A 6 23.11 1.08 -23.58
N LEU A 7 22.94 -0.03 -22.84
CA LEU A 7 21.67 -0.40 -22.21
C LEU A 7 21.88 -0.42 -20.69
N ALA A 8 22.25 0.75 -20.15
CA ALA A 8 22.18 1.06 -18.73
C ALA A 8 21.21 2.24 -18.58
N ALA A 9 19.97 2.04 -18.99
CA ALA A 9 18.94 3.06 -18.98
C ALA A 9 17.62 2.47 -18.48
N CYS A 10 17.61 1.93 -17.25
CA CYS A 10 16.38 1.66 -16.48
C CYS A 10 16.60 1.83 -14.96
N VAL A 11 17.54 2.68 -14.51
CA VAL A 11 17.75 2.97 -13.07
C VAL A 11 17.24 4.38 -12.72
N ALA A 12 16.10 4.78 -13.30
CA ALA A 12 15.48 6.08 -13.01
C ALA A 12 13.94 6.06 -12.90
N CYS A 13 13.29 4.90 -13.05
CA CYS A 13 11.84 4.74 -12.86
C CYS A 13 11.46 3.92 -11.62
N ALA A 14 12.41 3.62 -10.73
CA ALA A 14 12.14 2.84 -9.53
C ALA A 14 11.15 3.46 -8.52
N PRO A 15 11.08 4.80 -8.29
CA PRO A 15 10.23 5.30 -7.21
C PRO A 15 8.74 5.22 -7.55
N VAL A 16 8.35 5.34 -8.82
CA VAL A 16 6.93 5.38 -9.22
C VAL A 16 6.26 4.01 -9.06
N ALA A 17 6.98 2.93 -9.38
CA ALA A 17 6.46 1.58 -9.19
C ALA A 17 6.26 1.25 -7.70
N ALA A 18 7.18 1.67 -6.83
CA ALA A 18 7.07 1.44 -5.40
C ALA A 18 5.92 2.23 -4.75
N TYR A 19 5.66 3.45 -5.20
CA TYR A 19 4.49 4.23 -4.75
C TYR A 19 3.17 3.65 -5.25
N ALA A 20 3.10 3.26 -6.53
CA ALA A 20 1.90 2.65 -7.09
C ALA A 20 1.58 1.30 -6.42
N GLN A 21 2.62 0.53 -6.08
CA GLN A 21 2.45 -0.74 -5.39
C GLN A 21 1.99 -0.53 -3.95
N ARG A 22 2.59 0.40 -3.19
CA ARG A 22 2.09 0.76 -1.84
C ARG A 22 0.62 1.18 -1.84
N GLN A 23 0.22 2.00 -2.80
CA GLN A 23 -1.16 2.45 -2.92
C GLN A 23 -2.12 1.31 -3.31
N THR A 24 -1.63 0.31 -4.05
CA THR A 24 -2.40 -0.92 -4.35
C THR A 24 -2.54 -1.79 -3.11
N ASP A 25 -1.45 -1.97 -2.37
CA ASP A 25 -1.40 -2.77 -1.14
C ASP A 25 -2.32 -2.16 -0.05
N ALA A 26 -2.29 -0.85 0.13
CA ALA A 26 -3.19 -0.14 1.05
C ALA A 26 -4.66 -0.31 0.68
N ARG A 27 -4.99 -0.23 -0.62
CA ARG A 27 -6.37 -0.42 -1.08
C ARG A 27 -6.84 -1.86 -0.91
N GLU A 28 -5.97 -2.84 -1.18
CA GLU A 28 -6.29 -4.25 -0.95
C GLU A 28 -6.49 -4.54 0.55
N ALA A 29 -5.64 -3.98 1.41
CA ALA A 29 -5.81 -4.06 2.86
C ALA A 29 -7.14 -3.42 3.31
N ALA A 30 -7.51 -2.26 2.78
CA ALA A 30 -8.79 -1.60 3.10
C ALA A 30 -10.00 -2.45 2.69
N GLU A 31 -9.96 -3.04 1.48
CA GLU A 31 -10.99 -3.96 0.99
C GLU A 31 -11.12 -5.19 1.91
N ILE A 32 -10.00 -5.75 2.39
CA ILE A 32 -9.99 -6.87 3.34
C ILE A 32 -10.58 -6.47 4.69
N LEU A 33 -10.14 -5.33 5.24
CA LEU A 33 -10.61 -4.81 6.53
C LEU A 33 -12.12 -4.61 6.54
N GLN A 34 -12.67 -4.01 5.48
CA GLN A 34 -14.12 -3.84 5.33
C GLN A 34 -14.84 -5.17 5.09
N ARG A 35 -14.34 -6.01 4.17
CA ARG A 35 -14.97 -7.30 3.82
C ARG A 35 -15.07 -8.23 5.03
N ASP A 36 -14.01 -8.29 5.83
CA ASP A 36 -13.89 -9.21 6.97
C ASP A 36 -14.33 -8.56 8.30
N ASN A 37 -14.77 -7.29 8.26
CA ASN A 37 -15.20 -6.50 9.42
C ASN A 37 -14.11 -6.44 10.51
N LEU A 38 -12.88 -6.22 10.08
CA LEU A 38 -11.66 -6.16 10.89
C LEU A 38 -11.20 -4.71 11.18
N VAL A 39 -11.96 -3.72 10.72
CA VAL A 39 -11.65 -2.29 10.90
C VAL A 39 -11.45 -1.94 12.38
N ASP A 40 -12.34 -2.38 13.27
CA ASP A 40 -12.19 -2.10 14.71
C ASP A 40 -10.94 -2.77 15.34
N GLU A 41 -10.50 -3.90 14.78
CA GLU A 41 -9.37 -4.68 15.30
C GLU A 41 -8.01 -4.09 14.86
N TYR A 42 -7.92 -3.65 13.60
CA TYR A 42 -6.66 -3.17 13.00
C TYR A 42 -6.58 -1.65 12.82
N CYS A 43 -7.70 -0.93 12.88
CA CYS A 43 -7.77 0.53 12.79
C CYS A 43 -8.30 1.19 14.07
N GLY A 44 -8.72 0.40 15.07
CA GLY A 44 -9.14 0.93 16.36
C GLY A 44 -7.98 1.43 17.21
N ASP A 45 -8.28 2.20 18.26
CA ASP A 45 -7.26 2.77 19.19
C ASP A 45 -6.36 1.73 19.87
N GLN A 46 -6.74 0.45 19.83
CA GLN A 46 -6.00 -0.66 20.42
C GLN A 46 -5.24 -1.52 19.38
N ALA A 47 -5.27 -1.13 18.10
CA ALA A 47 -4.49 -1.81 17.07
C ALA A 47 -3.00 -1.61 17.34
N THR A 48 -2.28 -2.72 17.54
CA THR A 48 -0.83 -2.71 17.79
C THR A 48 -0.03 -3.50 16.76
N GLU A 49 -0.71 -4.22 15.87
CA GLU A 49 -0.09 -5.07 14.86
C GLU A 49 -0.70 -4.80 13.47
N PRO A 50 0.12 -4.83 12.41
CA PRO A 50 -0.35 -4.63 11.05
C PRO A 50 -1.15 -5.82 10.54
N LEU A 51 -1.94 -5.60 9.48
CA LEU A 51 -2.70 -6.65 8.82
C LEU A 51 -1.75 -7.73 8.28
N PRO A 52 -1.98 -9.03 8.55
CA PRO A 52 -1.08 -10.08 8.10
C PRO A 52 -0.97 -10.12 6.58
N GLY A 53 0.27 -10.04 6.08
CA GLY A 53 0.56 -9.96 4.65
C GLY A 53 0.80 -8.54 4.14
N PHE A 54 0.59 -7.53 4.99
CA PHE A 54 0.81 -6.11 4.68
C PHE A 54 1.83 -5.49 5.64
N THR A 55 2.35 -4.33 5.24
CA THR A 55 3.19 -3.50 6.11
C THR A 55 2.33 -2.65 7.04
N GLU A 56 2.94 -2.14 8.11
CA GLU A 56 2.34 -1.13 9.00
C GLU A 56 1.86 0.08 8.19
N GLU A 57 2.71 0.64 7.34
CA GLU A 57 2.37 1.77 6.46
C GLU A 57 1.15 1.47 5.55
N ALA A 58 1.06 0.28 4.95
CA ALA A 58 -0.08 -0.09 4.12
C ALA A 58 -1.36 -0.31 4.94
N THR A 59 -1.23 -0.78 6.18
CA THR A 59 -2.37 -0.96 7.09
C THR A 59 -2.90 0.39 7.58
N ASP A 60 -2.01 1.32 7.92
CA ASP A 60 -2.38 2.68 8.33
C ASP A 60 -3.04 3.44 7.18
N GLU A 61 -2.44 3.40 5.97
CA GLU A 61 -3.05 3.98 4.77
C GLU A 61 -4.42 3.34 4.47
N ALA A 62 -4.57 2.04 4.68
CA ALA A 62 -5.85 1.35 4.54
C ALA A 62 -6.91 1.89 5.52
N CYS A 63 -6.53 2.10 6.79
CA CYS A 63 -7.43 2.67 7.79
C CYS A 63 -7.89 4.08 7.42
N GLU A 64 -7.02 4.91 6.84
CA GLU A 64 -7.39 6.23 6.32
C GLU A 64 -8.40 6.13 5.17
N ILE A 65 -8.22 5.16 4.26
CA ILE A 65 -9.15 4.90 3.14
C ILE A 65 -10.52 4.53 3.69
N VAL A 66 -10.61 3.52 4.58
CA VAL A 66 -11.87 3.07 5.17
C VAL A 66 -12.58 4.21 5.90
N ALA A 67 -11.86 4.96 6.74
CA ALA A 67 -12.42 6.09 7.47
C ALA A 67 -12.93 7.21 6.55
N SER A 68 -12.34 7.38 5.36
CA SER A 68 -12.83 8.33 4.36
C SER A 68 -14.07 7.83 3.61
N GLU A 69 -14.18 6.52 3.36
CA GLU A 69 -15.33 5.91 2.68
C GLU A 69 -16.58 5.84 3.58
N ASP A 70 -16.42 5.70 4.90
CA ASP A 70 -17.52 5.76 5.88
C ASP A 70 -18.09 7.17 6.07
N ALA A 71 -17.39 8.21 5.59
CA ALA A 71 -17.77 9.62 5.78
C ALA A 71 -18.66 10.20 4.66
N ASP A 72 -18.92 9.45 3.59
CA ASP A 72 -19.77 9.81 2.44
C ASP A 72 -21.20 9.24 2.53
#